data_AF-A0A7Y2EIB5-F1
#
_entry.id   AF-A0A7Y2EIB5-F1
#
_cell.length_a   1.000
_cell.length_b   1.000
_cell.length_c   1.000
_cell.angle_alpha   90.00
_cell.angle_beta   90.00
_cell.angle_gamma   90.00
#
_symmetry.space_group_name_H-M   'P 1'
#
loop_
_entity.id
_entity.type
_entity.pdbx_description
1 polymer ?
#
loop_
_entity_poly.entity_id
_entity_poly.type
_entity_poly.pdbx_seq_one_letter_code
_entity_poly.pdbx_strand_id
1 'polypeptide(L)'
;DTLTDNIELNDMGYLMALTGNSEINDYAIDKFRDQFGENGSFRLVNADEMKDPENNPREGLFSHTDDFIKLMETTRKFPYIHEIEINDQEHYEGLIEMTKADDDIIPIFLKSPDGELNIIPSYSKEFTDITTEYKLVYLGRKLQIEKTSETKEKEKTGN
;
A
#
# COMPACT_ATOMS: atom_id res chain seq x y z
N ASP A 1 -13.47 1.13 29.60
CA ASP A 1 -13.72 0.77 28.19
C ASP A 1 -12.45 0.29 27.55
N THR A 2 -12.36 -1.02 27.37
CA THR A 2 -11.22 -1.67 26.70
C THR A 2 -11.62 -1.93 25.26
N LEU A 3 -10.73 -1.60 24.31
CA LEU A 3 -10.93 -1.83 22.86
C LEU A 3 -11.38 -3.28 22.54
N THR A 4 -11.10 -4.21 23.45
CA THR A 4 -11.45 -5.63 23.44
C THR A 4 -12.96 -5.93 23.41
N ASP A 5 -13.82 -4.98 23.78
CA ASP A 5 -15.28 -5.20 23.83
C ASP A 5 -15.97 -5.04 22.46
N ASN A 6 -15.24 -4.62 21.41
CA ASN A 6 -15.77 -4.52 20.05
C ASN A 6 -15.50 -5.81 19.27
N ILE A 7 -16.38 -6.78 19.49
CA ILE A 7 -16.33 -8.15 18.96
C ILE A 7 -16.26 -8.20 17.42
N GLU A 8 -16.69 -7.13 16.72
CA GLU A 8 -16.59 -6.99 15.25
C GLU A 8 -15.15 -6.82 14.73
N LEU A 9 -14.16 -6.54 15.59
CA LEU A 9 -12.75 -6.38 15.23
C LEU A 9 -11.91 -7.68 15.33
N ASN A 10 -12.45 -8.74 15.96
CA ASN A 10 -11.67 -9.93 16.30
C ASN A 10 -11.48 -10.92 15.14
N ASP A 11 -12.27 -10.86 14.07
CA ASP A 11 -12.27 -11.91 13.04
C ASP A 11 -11.82 -11.43 11.63
N MET A 12 -11.49 -10.15 11.44
CA MET A 12 -11.11 -9.61 10.11
C MET A 12 -10.26 -8.34 10.27
N GLY A 13 -8.93 -8.44 10.30
CA GLY A 13 -8.12 -7.23 10.52
C GLY A 13 -6.67 -7.29 10.08
N TYR A 14 -6.24 -6.21 9.43
CA TYR A 14 -4.85 -5.79 9.41
C TYR A 14 -4.62 -4.78 10.53
N LEU A 15 -3.57 -4.97 11.32
CA LEU A 15 -3.16 -4.01 12.34
C LEU A 15 -2.08 -3.09 11.75
N MET A 16 -2.28 -1.76 11.79
CA MET A 16 -1.29 -0.78 11.38
C MET A 16 -0.97 0.22 12.49
N ALA A 17 0.30 0.31 12.89
CA ALA A 17 0.77 1.27 13.88
C ALA A 17 1.56 2.41 13.22
N LEU A 18 0.94 3.59 13.13
CA LEU A 18 1.39 4.72 12.30
C LEU A 18 1.72 5.98 13.12
N THR A 19 2.21 5.84 14.35
CA THR A 19 2.58 7.00 15.17
C THR A 19 4.02 7.43 14.89
N GLY A 20 4.33 8.71 15.15
CA GLY A 20 5.70 9.22 15.06
C GLY A 20 6.64 8.72 16.17
N ASN A 21 6.18 7.84 17.06
CA ASN A 21 6.98 7.23 18.12
C ASN A 21 7.11 5.72 17.86
N SER A 22 8.33 5.27 17.58
CA SER A 22 8.62 3.86 17.29
C SER A 22 8.29 2.93 18.46
N GLU A 23 8.56 3.33 19.71
CA GLU A 23 8.26 2.51 20.89
C GLU A 23 6.75 2.31 21.06
N ILE A 24 5.93 3.32 20.75
CA ILE A 24 4.47 3.19 20.76
C ILE A 24 4.03 2.24 19.65
N ASN A 25 4.65 2.31 18.47
CA ASN A 25 4.33 1.41 17.37
C ASN A 25 4.69 -0.04 17.72
N ASP A 26 5.88 -0.29 18.27
CA ASP A 26 6.31 -1.61 18.73
C ASP A 26 5.38 -2.17 19.79
N TYR A 27 5.02 -1.35 20.79
CA TYR A 27 4.08 -1.73 21.83
C TYR A 27 2.70 -2.10 21.27
N ALA A 28 2.20 -1.33 20.29
CA ALA A 28 0.92 -1.59 19.67
C ALA A 28 0.94 -2.92 18.91
N ILE A 29 2.00 -3.20 18.14
CA ILE A 29 2.15 -4.47 17.43
C ILE A 29 2.25 -5.62 18.42
N ASP A 30 3.14 -5.57 19.39
CA ASP A 30 3.36 -6.65 20.38
C ASP A 30 2.08 -6.98 21.15
N LYS A 31 1.33 -5.96 21.55
CA LYS A 31 0.13 -6.15 22.40
C LYS A 31 -1.11 -6.59 21.63
N PHE A 32 -1.26 -6.15 20.38
CA PHE A 32 -2.53 -6.25 19.67
C PHE A 32 -2.49 -7.12 18.41
N ARG A 33 -1.30 -7.57 17.97
CA ARG A 33 -1.16 -8.42 16.77
C ARG A 33 -2.08 -9.64 16.78
N ASP A 34 -2.14 -10.34 17.91
CA ASP A 34 -2.87 -11.60 18.04
C ASP A 34 -4.40 -11.38 18.12
N GLN A 35 -4.83 -10.14 18.37
CA GLN A 35 -6.25 -9.79 18.52
C GLN A 35 -6.81 -9.11 17.28
N PHE A 36 -6.01 -8.31 16.57
CA PHE A 36 -6.50 -7.44 15.49
C PHE A 36 -5.69 -7.54 14.19
N GLY A 37 -4.61 -8.33 14.17
CA GLY A 37 -3.67 -8.43 13.05
C GLY A 37 -3.56 -9.83 12.48
N GLU A 38 -4.64 -10.62 12.52
CA GLU A 38 -4.67 -12.00 12.02
C GLU A 38 -4.22 -12.12 10.56
N ASN A 39 -4.57 -11.12 9.72
CA ASN A 39 -4.15 -11.06 8.31
C ASN A 39 -2.79 -10.37 8.11
N GLY A 40 -2.23 -9.80 9.16
CA GLY A 40 -0.95 -9.10 9.16
C GLY A 40 -0.92 -7.93 10.13
N SER A 41 0.25 -7.71 10.73
CA SER A 41 0.52 -6.58 11.62
C SER A 41 1.71 -5.81 11.08
N PHE A 42 1.55 -4.51 10.93
CA PHE A 42 2.55 -3.68 10.30
C PHE A 42 2.73 -2.33 11.00
N ARG A 43 3.94 -1.78 10.93
CA ARG A 43 4.26 -0.48 11.54
C ARG A 43 5.18 0.34 10.68
N LEU A 44 5.21 1.65 10.92
CA LEU A 44 6.24 2.51 10.34
C LEU A 44 7.63 2.04 10.76
N VAL A 45 8.55 2.05 9.79
CA VAL A 45 9.97 1.83 10.05
C VAL A 45 10.52 2.96 10.93
N ASN A 46 11.45 2.61 11.82
CA ASN A 46 12.11 3.58 12.69
C ASN A 46 13.35 4.19 12.01
N ALA A 47 13.90 5.25 12.61
CA ALA A 47 15.01 6.01 12.02
C ALA A 47 16.32 5.22 11.87
N ASP A 48 16.48 4.11 12.58
CA ASP A 48 17.67 3.26 12.47
C ASP A 48 17.47 2.16 11.41
N GLU A 49 16.26 1.60 11.29
CA GLU A 49 15.84 0.72 10.19
C GLU A 49 15.89 1.43 8.83
N MET A 50 15.55 2.72 8.79
CA MET A 50 15.71 3.54 7.58
C MET A 50 17.18 3.64 7.11
N LYS A 51 18.15 3.53 8.02
CA LYS A 51 19.58 3.65 7.71
C LYS A 51 20.23 2.31 7.37
N ASP A 52 19.54 1.20 7.61
CA ASP A 52 20.06 -0.15 7.40
C ASP A 52 19.15 -0.96 6.45
N PRO A 53 19.35 -0.82 5.13
CA PRO A 53 18.54 -1.50 4.13
C PRO A 53 18.60 -3.04 4.20
N GLU A 54 19.57 -3.61 4.92
CA GLU A 54 19.76 -5.05 5.03
C GLU A 54 19.04 -5.64 6.27
N ASN A 55 18.53 -4.80 7.17
CA ASN A 55 17.96 -5.22 8.45
C ASN A 55 16.52 -4.70 8.62
N ASN A 56 15.62 -5.17 7.77
CA ASN A 56 14.23 -4.74 7.77
C ASN A 56 13.29 -5.79 8.38
N PRO A 57 12.40 -5.38 9.30
CA PRO A 57 11.32 -6.23 9.75
C PRO A 57 10.33 -6.47 8.60
N ARG A 58 9.77 -7.68 8.51
CA ARG A 58 8.70 -8.01 7.55
C ARG A 58 7.44 -7.18 7.80
N GLU A 59 7.28 -6.72 9.04
CA GLU A 59 6.22 -5.87 9.54
C GLU A 59 6.41 -4.38 9.16
N GLY A 60 7.50 -4.01 8.48
CA GLY A 60 7.76 -2.62 8.07
C GLY A 60 6.84 -2.15 6.94
N LEU A 61 6.02 -1.13 7.22
CA LEU A 61 5.24 -0.40 6.20
C LEU A 61 6.08 0.67 5.53
N PHE A 62 5.83 0.78 4.23
CA PHE A 62 6.37 1.78 3.32
C PHE A 62 7.88 1.66 3.10
N SER A 63 8.36 2.16 1.96
CA SER A 63 9.75 1.97 1.55
C SER A 63 10.72 2.73 2.47
N HIS A 64 12.02 2.49 2.32
CA HIS A 64 13.10 3.18 3.03
C HIS A 64 13.04 4.71 2.96
N THR A 65 12.25 5.28 2.05
CA THR A 65 12.06 6.71 1.83
C THR A 65 10.74 7.25 2.38
N ASP A 66 9.86 6.38 2.87
CA ASP A 66 8.48 6.68 3.25
C ASP A 66 8.28 6.57 4.76
N ASP A 67 8.81 7.54 5.49
CA ASP A 67 8.66 7.61 6.94
C ASP A 67 7.31 8.24 7.37
N PHE A 68 7.11 8.31 8.68
CA PHE A 68 5.99 9.06 9.27
C PHE A 68 5.86 10.48 8.72
N ILE A 69 6.98 11.14 8.40
CA ILE A 69 6.99 12.52 7.91
C ILE A 69 6.40 12.54 6.50
N LYS A 70 6.86 11.69 5.59
CA LYS A 70 6.32 11.59 4.23
C LYS A 70 4.84 11.23 4.24
N LEU A 71 4.42 10.25 5.04
CA LEU A 71 3.00 9.93 5.21
C LEU A 71 2.18 11.15 5.64
N MET A 72 2.67 11.88 6.65
CA MET A 72 1.98 13.06 7.18
C MET A 72 1.99 14.23 6.18
N GLU A 73 3.09 14.46 5.47
CA GLU A 73 3.20 15.52 4.46
C GLU A 73 2.30 15.25 3.26
N THR A 74 2.33 14.03 2.72
CA THR A 74 1.46 13.62 1.62
C THR A 74 0.00 13.68 2.02
N THR A 75 -0.37 13.21 3.23
CA THR A 75 -1.74 13.35 3.74
C THR A 75 -2.15 14.82 3.87
N ARG A 76 -1.27 15.71 4.34
CA ARG A 76 -1.57 17.14 4.47
C ARG A 76 -1.75 17.84 3.13
N LYS A 77 -0.92 17.51 2.13
CA LYS A 77 -0.98 18.12 0.79
C LYS A 77 -2.12 17.53 -0.04
N PHE A 78 -2.31 16.22 0.03
CA PHE A 78 -3.18 15.42 -0.82
C PHE A 78 -3.91 14.34 0.01
N PRO A 79 -4.96 14.70 0.76
CA PRO A 79 -5.70 13.79 1.66
C PRO A 79 -6.67 12.87 0.90
N TYR A 80 -6.26 12.33 -0.25
CA TYR A 80 -7.10 11.53 -1.13
C TYR A 80 -6.51 10.16 -1.36
N ILE A 81 -7.37 9.15 -1.20
CA ILE A 81 -7.07 7.78 -1.60
C ILE A 81 -7.63 7.56 -3.01
N HIS A 82 -6.85 6.89 -3.83
CA HIS A 82 -7.14 6.61 -5.22
C HIS A 82 -6.99 5.12 -5.49
N GLU A 83 -7.84 4.58 -6.37
CA GLU A 83 -7.72 3.23 -6.90
C GLU A 83 -7.38 3.30 -8.40
N ILE A 84 -6.42 2.51 -8.86
CA ILE A 84 -6.07 2.34 -10.27
C ILE A 84 -6.16 0.87 -10.63
N GLU A 85 -6.86 0.56 -11.72
CA GLU A 85 -6.93 -0.79 -12.28
C GLU A 85 -5.57 -1.22 -12.83
N ILE A 86 -5.19 -2.45 -12.49
CA ILE A 86 -4.00 -3.11 -12.99
C ILE A 86 -4.40 -4.00 -14.17
N ASN A 87 -3.56 -4.00 -15.20
CA ASN A 87 -3.80 -4.77 -16.42
C ASN A 87 -3.07 -6.11 -16.36
N ASP A 88 -1.82 -6.07 -15.92
CA ASP A 88 -0.92 -7.20 -15.80
C ASP A 88 0.20 -6.87 -14.80
N GLN A 89 1.09 -7.85 -14.59
CA GLN A 89 2.26 -7.72 -13.74
C GLN A 89 3.18 -6.56 -14.16
N GLU A 90 3.40 -6.34 -15.47
CA GLU A 90 4.29 -5.28 -15.96
C GLU A 90 3.70 -3.90 -15.66
N HIS A 91 2.38 -3.72 -15.83
CA HIS A 91 1.68 -2.50 -15.45
C HIS A 91 1.78 -2.26 -13.94
N TYR A 92 1.61 -3.29 -13.11
CA TYR A 92 1.78 -3.16 -11.67
C TYR A 92 3.20 -2.70 -11.30
N GLU A 93 4.23 -3.35 -11.83
CA GLU A 93 5.62 -2.99 -11.57
C GLU A 93 5.91 -1.55 -12.01
N GLY A 94 5.40 -1.14 -13.18
CA GLY A 94 5.47 0.24 -13.66
C GLY A 94 4.80 1.24 -12.72
N LEU A 95 3.59 0.95 -12.24
CA LEU A 95 2.89 1.80 -11.28
C LEU A 95 3.67 1.92 -9.96
N ILE A 96 4.21 0.82 -9.45
CA ILE A 96 5.03 0.85 -8.24
C ILE A 96 6.26 1.74 -8.43
N GLU A 97 6.99 1.60 -9.54
CA GLU A 97 8.15 2.45 -9.81
C GLU A 97 7.76 3.94 -9.97
N MET A 98 6.61 4.23 -10.58
CA MET A 98 6.06 5.59 -10.61
C MET A 98 5.76 6.13 -9.21
N THR A 99 5.19 5.33 -8.32
CA THR A 99 4.91 5.74 -6.94
C THR A 99 6.18 5.97 -6.13
N LYS A 100 7.24 5.18 -6.35
CA LYS A 100 8.54 5.38 -5.70
C LYS A 100 9.25 6.65 -6.18
N ALA A 101 9.01 7.07 -7.42
CA ALA A 101 9.63 8.26 -8.00
C ALA A 101 8.92 9.58 -7.62
N ASP A 102 7.72 9.52 -7.05
CA ASP A 102 6.92 10.70 -6.69
C ASP A 102 6.68 10.76 -5.17
N ASP A 103 7.29 11.75 -4.51
CA ASP A 103 7.20 11.89 -3.06
C ASP A 103 5.81 12.27 -2.54
N ASP A 104 4.92 12.75 -3.42
CA ASP A 104 3.55 13.11 -3.05
C ASP A 104 2.58 11.93 -3.26
N ILE A 105 3.10 10.70 -3.41
CA ILE A 105 2.34 9.48 -3.66
C ILE A 105 2.86 8.34 -2.78
N ILE A 106 1.95 7.63 -2.12
CA ILE A 106 2.28 6.52 -1.22
C ILE A 106 1.42 5.31 -1.58
N PRO A 107 1.99 4.20 -2.09
CA PRO A 107 1.24 2.97 -2.32
C PRO A 107 0.87 2.37 -0.95
N ILE A 108 -0.37 1.86 -0.82
CA ILE A 108 -0.86 1.31 0.46
C ILE A 108 -1.28 -0.13 0.30
N PHE A 109 -2.19 -0.41 -0.65
CA PHE A 109 -2.76 -1.75 -0.81
C PHE A 109 -2.80 -2.20 -2.26
N LEU A 110 -2.68 -3.50 -2.46
CA LEU A 110 -3.12 -4.21 -3.64
C LEU A 110 -4.47 -4.85 -3.35
N LYS A 111 -5.52 -4.35 -4.01
CA LYS A 111 -6.88 -4.86 -3.88
C LYS A 111 -7.12 -5.95 -4.92
N SER A 112 -7.47 -7.15 -4.47
CA SER A 112 -7.83 -8.27 -5.34
C SER A 112 -9.27 -8.15 -5.86
N PRO A 113 -9.63 -8.95 -6.90
CA PRO A 113 -10.97 -8.87 -7.51
C PRO A 113 -12.12 -9.22 -6.57
N ASP A 114 -11.88 -10.08 -5.58
CA ASP A 114 -12.82 -10.42 -4.51
C ASP A 114 -12.96 -9.32 -3.43
N GLY A 115 -12.14 -8.27 -3.51
CA GLY A 115 -12.17 -7.13 -2.62
C GLY A 115 -11.23 -7.23 -1.42
N GLU A 116 -10.43 -8.29 -1.29
CA GLU A 116 -9.41 -8.38 -0.25
C GLU A 116 -8.32 -7.31 -0.47
N LEU A 117 -7.84 -6.73 0.63
CA LEU A 117 -6.81 -5.68 0.62
C LEU A 117 -5.49 -6.27 1.09
N ASN A 118 -4.54 -6.43 0.21
CA ASN A 118 -3.20 -6.89 0.56
C ASN A 118 -2.31 -5.67 0.79
N ILE A 119 -1.72 -5.54 1.98
CA ILE A 119 -0.76 -4.48 2.26
C ILE A 119 0.47 -4.65 1.36
N ILE A 120 0.94 -3.58 0.74
CA ILE A 120 2.15 -3.61 -0.08
C ILE A 120 3.35 -3.34 0.84
N PRO A 121 4.17 -4.36 1.16
CA PRO A 121 5.36 -4.16 1.98
C PRO A 121 6.42 -3.35 1.21
N SER A 122 7.40 -2.82 1.93
CA SER A 122 8.54 -2.07 1.39
C SER A 122 9.27 -2.78 0.25
N TYR A 123 9.27 -4.12 0.24
CA TYR A 123 9.72 -4.96 -0.87
C TYR A 123 8.55 -5.33 -1.79
N SER A 124 8.34 -4.51 -2.81
CA SER A 124 7.25 -4.60 -3.78
C SER A 124 7.27 -5.82 -4.73
N LYS A 125 8.13 -6.82 -4.50
CA LYS A 125 8.32 -7.99 -5.37
C LYS A 125 7.63 -9.27 -4.88
N GLU A 126 6.88 -9.20 -3.79
CA GLU A 126 6.21 -10.38 -3.22
C GLU A 126 4.92 -10.78 -3.96
N PHE A 127 4.33 -9.87 -4.75
CA PHE A 127 3.13 -10.17 -5.52
C PHE A 127 3.49 -10.72 -6.90
N THR A 128 3.26 -12.01 -7.09
CA THR A 128 3.29 -12.71 -8.37
C THR A 128 1.86 -13.03 -8.81
N ASP A 129 1.66 -13.25 -10.11
CA ASP A 129 0.37 -13.64 -10.71
C ASP A 129 -0.73 -12.55 -10.64
N ILE A 130 -0.35 -11.27 -10.68
CA ILE A 130 -1.32 -10.17 -10.77
C ILE A 130 -1.99 -10.17 -12.13
N THR A 131 -3.31 -10.31 -12.12
CA THR A 131 -4.15 -10.33 -13.31
C THR A 131 -4.88 -9.00 -13.52
N THR A 132 -5.59 -8.91 -14.65
CA THR A 132 -6.68 -7.95 -14.82
C THR A 132 -7.64 -8.02 -13.63
N GLU A 133 -8.27 -6.89 -13.29
CA GLU A 133 -9.24 -6.70 -12.18
C GLU A 133 -8.63 -6.39 -10.81
N TYR A 134 -7.33 -6.58 -10.61
CA TYR A 134 -6.63 -6.05 -9.45
C TYR A 134 -6.60 -4.52 -9.48
N LYS A 135 -6.49 -3.90 -8.30
CA LYS A 135 -6.33 -2.44 -8.19
C LYS A 135 -5.20 -2.05 -7.25
N LEU A 136 -4.37 -1.11 -7.68
CA LEU A 136 -3.44 -0.41 -6.81
C LEU A 136 -4.20 0.69 -6.05
N VAL A 137 -4.18 0.62 -4.72
CA VAL A 137 -4.73 1.63 -3.81
C VAL A 137 -3.58 2.45 -3.24
N TYR A 138 -3.63 3.76 -3.42
CA TYR A 138 -2.57 4.67 -2.98
C TYR A 138 -3.16 5.97 -2.41
N LEU A 139 -2.39 6.61 -1.53
CA LEU A 139 -2.66 7.94 -1.00
C LEU A 139 -1.83 8.97 -1.76
N GLY A 140 -2.42 10.11 -2.05
CA GLY A 140 -1.66 11.28 -2.46
C GLY A 140 -2.17 11.91 -3.76
N ARG A 141 -1.25 12.49 -4.53
CA ARG A 141 -1.58 13.17 -5.78
C ARG A 141 -2.07 12.18 -6.83
N LYS A 142 -3.15 12.52 -7.53
CA LYS A 142 -3.70 11.68 -8.60
C LYS A 142 -2.69 11.44 -9.72
N LEU A 143 -2.37 10.17 -9.96
CA LEU A 143 -1.54 9.75 -11.10
C LEU A 143 -2.24 10.09 -12.42
N GLN A 144 -1.50 10.70 -13.35
CA GLN A 144 -1.94 10.90 -14.71
C GLN A 144 -1.48 9.73 -15.56
N ILE A 145 -2.30 8.68 -15.61
CA ILE A 145 -2.07 7.56 -16.51
C ILE A 145 -2.72 7.92 -17.84
N GLU A 146 -1.93 8.08 -18.89
CA GLU A 146 -2.48 8.16 -20.23
C GLU A 146 -3.21 6.84 -20.50
N LYS A 147 -4.54 6.90 -20.64
CA LYS A 147 -5.30 5.76 -21.12
C LYS A 147 -4.88 5.52 -22.56
N THR A 148 -3.98 4.56 -22.76
CA THR A 148 -3.76 3.98 -24.09
C THR A 148 -4.99 3.13 -24.42
N SER A 149 -6.12 3.79 -24.69
CA SER A 149 -7.28 3.13 -25.27
C SER A 149 -6.90 2.69 -26.68
N GLU A 150 -6.77 1.38 -26.84
CA GLU A 150 -6.74 0.71 -28.12
C GLU A 150 -7.93 1.18 -28.96
N THR A 151 -7.65 1.89 -30.03
CA THR A 151 -8.59 2.02 -31.15
C THR A 151 -7.77 2.00 -32.42
N LYS A 152 -7.35 0.79 -32.81
CA LYS A 152 -6.99 0.50 -34.20
C LYS A 152 -7.94 -0.58 -34.71
N GLU A 153 -8.43 -0.32 -35.92
CA GLU A 153 -9.15 -1.22 -36.83
C GLU A 153 -10.67 -1.40 -36.66
N LYS A 154 -11.41 -0.39 -37.12
CA LYS A 154 -12.44 -0.60 -38.16
C LYS A 154 -12.45 0.60 -39.11
N GLU A 155 -11.85 0.44 -40.29
CA GLU A 155 -12.32 0.95 -41.60
C GLU A 155 -11.27 0.66 -42.69
N LYS A 156 -11.14 -0.62 -43.02
CA LYS A 156 -10.77 -1.05 -44.37
C LYS A 156 -11.80 -2.08 -44.81
N THR A 157 -12.89 -1.61 -45.41
CA THR A 157 -13.65 -2.30 -46.47
C THR A 157 -14.76 -1.37 -46.94
N GLY A 158 -14.67 -0.95 -48.20
CA GLY A 158 -15.68 -0.13 -48.85
C GLY A 158 -15.16 0.38 -50.19
N ASN A 159 -14.94 -0.56 -51.10
CA ASN A 159 -14.70 -0.33 -52.52
C ASN A 159 -16.02 0.03 -53.22
#